data_AF-X1A9W5-F1
#
_entry.id   AF-X1A9W5-F1
#
_cell.length_a   1.000
_cell.length_b   1.000
_cell.length_c   1.000
_cell.angle_alpha   90.00
_cell.angle_beta   90.00
_cell.angle_gamma   90.00
#
_symmetry.space_group_name_H-M   'P 1'
#
loop_
_entity.id
_entity.type
_entity.pdbx_description
1 polymer ?
#
loop_
_entity_poly.entity_id
_entity_poly.type
_entity_poly.pdbx_seq_one_letter_code
_entity_poly.pdbx_strand_id
1 'polypeptide(L)'
;KEELGIHIEWSVNEKVAFEIAAGAAWSGKRALVTMKMSGVNVVADSLASVAYSGCTGGLVVFVADDPGVSAGMPEEDSRYYAKSMVVPMLDLASQQECLDYVKVAFDISEKIGGPVFLRSTTDISHIASDVEIGKKLKLEKREAHFERNIAKYTKAGATWCMAQHQDALGRLAKASKISDSYITESGIKVNETYFEDANKYGVIYAGAVEGNFKEALKKYN
;
A
#
# COMPACT_ATOMS: atom_id res chain seq x y z
N LYS A 1 11.71 -1.09 -21.22
CA LYS A 1 12.28 -1.33 -19.87
C LYS A 1 13.53 -0.46 -19.64
N GLU A 2 14.55 -0.55 -20.49
CA GLU A 2 15.76 0.30 -20.39
C GLU A 2 15.48 1.81 -20.52
N GLU A 3 14.54 2.21 -21.38
CA GLU A 3 14.21 3.63 -21.61
C GLU A 3 13.57 4.35 -20.41
N LEU A 4 12.98 3.61 -19.46
CA LEU A 4 12.36 4.19 -18.25
C LEU A 4 13.31 4.20 -17.04
N GLY A 5 14.47 3.54 -17.12
CA GLY A 5 15.39 3.40 -15.98
C GLY A 5 14.82 2.58 -14.81
N ILE A 6 13.84 1.71 -15.07
CA ILE A 6 13.16 0.87 -14.07
C ILE A 6 13.54 -0.60 -14.29
N HIS A 7 13.93 -1.30 -13.21
CA HIS A 7 14.07 -2.75 -13.21
C HIS A 7 12.72 -3.42 -12.94
N ILE A 8 12.40 -4.45 -13.73
CA ILE A 8 11.15 -5.20 -13.73
C ILE A 8 11.52 -6.64 -14.02
N GLU A 9 11.12 -7.58 -13.18
CA GLU A 9 11.42 -8.99 -13.38
C GLU A 9 10.28 -9.87 -12.93
N TRP A 10 10.22 -11.06 -13.54
CA TRP A 10 9.39 -12.15 -13.09
C TRP A 10 10.22 -12.99 -12.13
N SER A 11 9.83 -13.01 -10.86
CA SER A 11 10.47 -13.86 -9.86
C SER A 11 9.91 -15.27 -9.90
N VAL A 12 10.63 -16.21 -9.28
CA VAL A 12 10.23 -17.63 -9.24
C VAL A 12 8.92 -17.87 -8.47
N ASN A 13 8.62 -17.03 -7.49
CA ASN A 13 7.35 -16.99 -6.75
C ASN A 13 7.23 -15.63 -6.02
N GLU A 14 6.12 -15.43 -5.32
CA GLU A 14 5.80 -14.20 -4.59
C GLU A 14 6.76 -13.94 -3.42
N LYS A 15 7.22 -14.98 -2.72
CA LYS A 15 8.19 -14.84 -1.60
C LYS A 15 9.50 -14.25 -2.11
N VAL A 16 10.05 -14.80 -3.19
CA VAL A 16 11.28 -14.30 -3.81
C VAL A 16 11.08 -12.89 -4.37
N ALA A 17 9.94 -12.62 -5.02
CA ALA A 17 9.62 -11.29 -5.51
C ALA A 17 9.61 -10.25 -4.38
N PHE A 18 8.96 -10.60 -3.26
CA PHE A 18 8.86 -9.73 -2.10
C PHE A 18 10.23 -9.52 -1.43
N GLU A 19 11.05 -10.55 -1.28
CA GLU A 19 12.37 -10.45 -0.64
C GLU A 19 13.36 -9.63 -1.48
N ILE A 20 13.31 -9.73 -2.81
CA ILE A 20 14.09 -8.86 -3.70
C ILE A 20 13.63 -7.41 -3.57
N ALA A 21 12.32 -7.16 -3.60
CA ALA A 21 11.76 -5.82 -3.42
C ALA A 21 12.13 -5.23 -2.04
N ALA A 22 12.08 -6.03 -0.98
CA ALA A 22 12.48 -5.62 0.37
C ALA A 22 13.98 -5.30 0.43
N GLY A 23 14.84 -6.11 -0.18
CA GLY A 23 16.28 -5.84 -0.29
C GLY A 23 16.57 -4.53 -1.02
N ALA A 24 15.89 -4.27 -2.13
CA ALA A 24 15.98 -3.00 -2.85
C ALA A 24 15.55 -1.82 -1.97
N ALA A 25 14.42 -1.95 -1.26
CA ALA A 25 13.92 -0.92 -0.35
C ALA A 25 14.84 -0.69 0.87
N TRP A 26 15.50 -1.74 1.39
CA TRP A 26 16.51 -1.61 2.43
C TRP A 26 17.76 -0.87 1.95
N SER A 27 18.09 -0.98 0.66
CA SER A 27 19.19 -0.25 0.03
C SER A 27 18.85 1.21 -0.33
N GLY A 28 17.68 1.72 0.06
CA GLY A 28 17.26 3.10 -0.20
C GLY A 28 16.46 3.32 -1.50
N LYS A 29 16.20 2.26 -2.29
CA LYS A 29 15.44 2.35 -3.54
C LYS A 29 13.93 2.33 -3.28
N ARG A 30 13.15 2.78 -4.27
CA ARG A 30 11.71 2.49 -4.35
C ARG A 30 11.52 1.12 -4.98
N ALA A 31 10.73 0.27 -4.36
CA ALA A 31 10.37 -1.05 -4.89
C ALA A 31 8.88 -1.29 -4.74
N LEU A 32 8.28 -1.88 -5.78
CA LEU A 32 6.90 -2.36 -5.77
C LEU A 32 6.91 -3.83 -6.10
N VAL A 33 6.15 -4.61 -5.32
CA VAL A 33 5.85 -6.00 -5.62
C VAL A 33 4.34 -6.14 -5.76
N THR A 34 3.91 -6.91 -6.76
CA THR A 34 2.49 -7.11 -7.07
C THR A 34 2.14 -8.58 -6.99
N MET A 35 0.96 -8.87 -6.43
CA MET A 35 0.43 -10.24 -6.31
C MET A 35 -1.10 -10.21 -6.14
N LYS A 36 -1.73 -11.37 -6.28
CA LYS A 36 -3.11 -11.60 -5.84
C LYS A 36 -3.12 -11.87 -4.32
N MET A 37 -4.27 -11.78 -3.63
CA MET A 37 -4.36 -12.02 -2.17
C MET A 37 -3.75 -13.36 -1.72
N SER A 38 -3.84 -14.43 -2.52
CA SER A 38 -3.21 -15.72 -2.21
C SER A 38 -1.67 -15.65 -2.18
N GLY A 39 -1.08 -14.73 -2.93
CA GLY A 39 0.34 -14.42 -2.85
C GLY A 39 0.74 -13.81 -1.50
N VAL A 40 -0.18 -13.09 -0.85
CA VAL A 40 0.06 -12.54 0.51
C VAL A 40 0.28 -13.69 1.50
N ASN A 41 -0.43 -14.81 1.35
CA ASN A 41 -0.19 -16.02 2.14
C ASN A 41 1.25 -16.55 1.96
N VAL A 42 1.74 -16.54 0.72
CA VAL A 42 3.09 -17.02 0.36
C VAL A 42 4.17 -16.13 1.00
N VAL A 43 3.94 -14.81 1.07
CA VAL A 43 4.91 -13.85 1.61
C VAL A 43 4.73 -13.55 3.09
N ALA A 44 3.68 -14.05 3.75
CA ALA A 44 3.27 -13.62 5.09
C ALA A 44 4.40 -13.63 6.13
N ASP A 45 5.21 -14.69 6.16
CA ASP A 45 6.38 -14.81 7.05
C ASP A 45 7.42 -13.69 6.80
N SER A 46 7.81 -13.51 5.53
CA SER A 46 8.78 -12.48 5.15
C SER A 46 8.22 -11.07 5.39
N LEU A 47 6.94 -10.87 5.06
CA LEU A 47 6.26 -9.59 5.22
C LEU A 47 6.13 -9.18 6.69
N ALA A 48 5.77 -10.09 7.60
CA ALA A 48 5.74 -9.81 9.03
C ALA A 48 7.12 -9.34 9.54
N SER A 49 8.18 -10.02 9.12
CA SER A 49 9.55 -9.66 9.49
C SER A 49 9.97 -8.29 8.96
N VAL A 50 9.66 -7.99 7.69
CA VAL A 50 9.97 -6.72 7.04
C VAL A 50 9.13 -5.58 7.60
N ALA A 51 7.85 -5.79 7.90
CA ALA A 51 6.97 -4.77 8.50
C ALA A 51 7.56 -4.21 9.80
N TYR A 52 8.08 -5.10 10.65
CA TYR A 52 8.68 -4.75 11.93
C TYR A 52 10.07 -4.13 11.75
N SER A 53 10.83 -4.59 10.76
CA SER A 53 12.16 -4.06 10.43
C SER A 53 12.10 -2.68 9.75
N GLY A 54 11.00 -2.39 9.05
CA GLY A 54 10.85 -1.21 8.20
C GLY A 54 11.72 -1.26 6.93
N CYS A 55 11.81 -0.12 6.25
CA CYS A 55 12.67 0.09 5.08
C CYS A 55 13.28 1.49 5.08
N THR A 56 14.28 1.73 4.22
CA THR A 56 14.98 3.03 4.12
C THR A 56 14.53 3.82 2.90
N GLY A 57 14.31 3.15 1.78
CA GLY A 57 13.63 3.71 0.61
C GLY A 57 12.12 3.62 0.78
N GLY A 58 11.44 3.16 -0.27
CA GLY A 58 9.98 2.94 -0.24
C GLY A 58 9.63 1.54 -0.72
N LEU A 59 8.74 0.85 0.01
CA LEU A 59 8.26 -0.49 -0.31
C LEU A 59 6.73 -0.48 -0.40
N VAL A 60 6.21 -0.71 -1.60
CA VAL A 60 4.78 -0.83 -1.86
C VAL A 60 4.44 -2.29 -2.17
N VAL A 61 3.52 -2.85 -1.40
CA VAL A 61 2.93 -4.16 -1.67
C VAL A 61 1.58 -3.94 -2.35
N PHE A 62 1.57 -4.08 -3.67
CA PHE A 62 0.33 -4.01 -4.44
C PHE A 62 -0.38 -5.36 -4.38
N VAL A 63 -1.60 -5.38 -3.87
CA VAL A 63 -2.41 -6.60 -3.77
C VAL A 63 -3.73 -6.42 -4.49
N ALA A 64 -4.04 -7.36 -5.38
CA ALA A 64 -5.35 -7.47 -6.00
C ALA A 64 -6.18 -8.53 -5.24
N ASP A 65 -7.14 -8.07 -4.45
CA ASP A 65 -8.13 -8.93 -3.80
C ASP A 65 -9.26 -9.28 -4.78
N ASP A 66 -9.90 -10.43 -4.60
CA ASP A 66 -11.02 -10.89 -5.43
C ASP A 66 -12.21 -11.30 -4.54
N PRO A 67 -12.80 -10.35 -3.79
CA PRO A 67 -14.02 -10.60 -3.02
C PRO A 67 -15.13 -11.08 -3.97
N GLY A 68 -15.89 -12.09 -3.58
CA GLY A 68 -16.88 -12.74 -4.45
C GLY A 68 -16.31 -13.71 -5.51
N VAL A 69 -14.98 -13.90 -5.58
CA VAL A 69 -14.29 -14.96 -6.37
C VAL A 69 -14.67 -14.97 -7.85
N SER A 70 -14.46 -13.85 -8.53
CA SER A 70 -14.73 -13.72 -9.97
C SER A 70 -13.64 -14.32 -10.87
N ALA A 71 -12.40 -14.35 -10.39
CA ALA A 71 -11.21 -14.75 -11.15
C ALA A 71 -10.50 -15.98 -10.54
N GLY A 72 -11.18 -16.72 -9.66
CA GLY A 72 -10.69 -17.96 -9.00
C GLY A 72 -9.60 -17.70 -7.95
N MET A 73 -9.62 -18.48 -6.85
CA MET A 73 -8.81 -18.41 -5.60
C MET A 73 -9.73 -18.24 -4.36
N PRO A 74 -9.25 -18.48 -3.12
CA PRO A 74 -10.04 -18.25 -1.91
C PRO A 74 -10.47 -16.79 -1.76
N GLU A 75 -11.67 -16.55 -1.21
CA GLU A 75 -12.19 -15.21 -0.91
C GLU A 75 -11.50 -14.62 0.33
N GLU A 76 -10.26 -14.18 0.16
CA GLU A 76 -9.45 -13.61 1.23
C GLU A 76 -9.44 -12.09 1.18
N ASP A 77 -9.37 -11.49 2.38
CA ASP A 77 -9.32 -10.05 2.57
C ASP A 77 -7.95 -9.67 3.15
N SER A 78 -7.13 -9.03 2.32
CA SER A 78 -5.76 -8.66 2.66
C SER A 78 -5.69 -7.61 3.78
N ARG A 79 -6.80 -6.94 4.13
CA ARG A 79 -6.85 -5.99 5.26
C ARG A 79 -6.52 -6.68 6.59
N TYR A 80 -6.82 -7.97 6.75
CA TYR A 80 -6.46 -8.72 7.95
C TYR A 80 -4.94 -8.94 8.08
N TYR A 81 -4.23 -9.09 6.96
CA TYR A 81 -2.77 -9.13 6.95
C TYR A 81 -2.18 -7.78 7.33
N ALA A 82 -2.65 -6.69 6.72
CA ALA A 82 -2.21 -5.34 7.06
C ALA A 82 -2.41 -5.03 8.55
N LYS A 83 -3.57 -5.38 9.10
CA LYS A 83 -3.89 -5.19 10.52
C LYS A 83 -3.00 -6.03 11.44
N SER A 84 -2.81 -7.32 11.14
CA SER A 84 -2.01 -8.21 11.99
C SER A 84 -0.52 -7.86 11.98
N MET A 85 -0.01 -7.32 10.87
CA MET A 85 1.40 -6.96 10.70
C MET A 85 1.70 -5.49 11.01
N VAL A 86 0.69 -4.70 11.37
CA VAL A 86 0.82 -3.26 11.69
C VAL A 86 1.32 -2.45 10.49
N VAL A 87 0.77 -2.75 9.30
CA VAL A 87 1.14 -2.10 8.03
C VAL A 87 -0.03 -1.23 7.56
N PRO A 88 0.20 0.06 7.22
CA PRO A 88 -0.84 0.89 6.64
C PRO A 88 -1.27 0.37 5.26
N MET A 89 -2.54 0.54 4.94
CA MET A 89 -3.12 0.15 3.66
C MET A 89 -3.92 1.30 3.06
N LEU A 90 -3.73 1.53 1.77
CA LEU A 90 -4.59 2.38 0.94
C LEU A 90 -5.48 1.46 0.09
N ASP A 91 -6.79 1.66 0.14
CA ASP A 91 -7.78 0.88 -0.60
C ASP A 91 -8.26 1.69 -1.81
N LEU A 92 -8.09 1.15 -3.01
CA LEU A 92 -8.40 1.84 -4.26
C LEU A 92 -9.89 1.76 -4.57
N ALA A 93 -10.45 2.88 -5.01
CA ALA A 93 -11.86 3.03 -5.35
C ALA A 93 -12.11 3.49 -6.79
N SER A 94 -11.07 3.96 -7.51
CA SER A 94 -11.16 4.34 -8.92
C SER A 94 -9.82 4.26 -9.65
N GLN A 95 -9.84 4.31 -10.98
CA GLN A 95 -8.64 4.34 -11.83
C GLN A 95 -7.83 5.62 -11.62
N GLN A 96 -8.47 6.74 -11.28
CA GLN A 96 -7.78 7.97 -10.90
C GLN A 96 -6.99 7.76 -9.60
N GLU A 97 -7.60 7.13 -8.60
CA GLU A 97 -6.89 6.76 -7.38
C GLU A 97 -5.75 5.77 -7.65
N CYS A 98 -5.89 4.83 -8.58
CA CYS A 98 -4.78 3.95 -8.96
C CYS A 98 -3.55 4.75 -9.42
N LEU A 99 -3.77 5.79 -10.24
CA LEU A 99 -2.71 6.68 -10.72
C LEU A 99 -2.11 7.55 -9.61
N ASP A 100 -2.92 8.01 -8.66
CA ASP A 100 -2.48 8.96 -7.64
C ASP A 100 -1.94 8.27 -6.39
N TYR A 101 -2.62 7.24 -5.89
CA TYR A 101 -2.25 6.55 -4.65
C TYR A 101 -0.98 5.74 -4.78
N VAL A 102 -0.55 5.33 -5.98
CA VAL A 102 0.80 4.74 -6.13
C VAL A 102 1.90 5.73 -5.73
N LYS A 103 1.71 7.02 -6.04
CA LYS A 103 2.66 8.08 -5.68
C LYS A 103 2.61 8.34 -4.17
N VAL A 104 1.39 8.42 -3.62
CA VAL A 104 1.13 8.59 -2.20
C VAL A 104 1.71 7.44 -1.39
N ALA A 105 1.52 6.19 -1.82
CA ALA A 105 2.01 4.99 -1.14
C ALA A 105 3.53 5.01 -1.01
N PHE A 106 4.26 5.39 -2.07
CA PHE A 106 5.71 5.54 -2.00
C PHE A 106 6.15 6.66 -1.06
N ASP A 107 5.49 7.82 -1.10
CA ASP A 107 5.82 8.94 -0.21
C ASP A 107 5.52 8.61 1.26
N ILE A 108 4.38 8.00 1.55
CA ILE A 108 4.04 7.51 2.89
C ILE A 108 5.10 6.49 3.34
N SER A 109 5.40 5.48 2.52
CA SER A 109 6.37 4.44 2.84
C SER A 109 7.74 5.01 3.21
N GLU A 110 8.21 6.00 2.45
CA GLU A 110 9.49 6.69 2.71
C GLU A 110 9.45 7.53 3.99
N LYS A 111 8.37 8.29 4.19
CA LYS A 111 8.23 9.14 5.37
C LYS A 111 8.11 8.30 6.65
N ILE A 112 7.44 7.16 6.61
CA ILE A 112 7.32 6.27 7.78
C ILE A 112 8.51 5.30 7.91
N GLY A 113 9.28 5.09 6.85
CA GLY A 113 10.37 4.11 6.83
C GLY A 113 9.87 2.67 6.99
N GLY A 114 8.81 2.30 6.28
CA GLY A 114 8.18 0.98 6.36
C GLY A 114 7.28 0.65 5.17
N PRO A 115 6.86 -0.61 5.00
CA PRO A 115 6.01 -1.00 3.88
C PRO A 115 4.63 -0.33 3.94
N VAL A 116 4.00 -0.19 2.78
CA VAL A 116 2.60 0.23 2.62
C VAL A 116 1.90 -0.76 1.69
N PHE A 117 0.70 -1.20 2.07
CA PHE A 117 -0.18 -1.92 1.16
C PHE A 117 -0.92 -0.93 0.25
N LEU A 118 -1.00 -1.27 -1.03
CA LEU A 118 -1.90 -0.64 -1.97
C LEU A 118 -2.84 -1.74 -2.49
N ARG A 119 -4.09 -1.70 -2.04
CA ARG A 119 -5.09 -2.73 -2.30
C ARG A 119 -5.99 -2.32 -3.45
N SER A 120 -6.15 -3.21 -4.41
CA SER A 120 -7.16 -3.15 -5.47
C SER A 120 -8.13 -4.32 -5.29
N THR A 121 -9.30 -4.25 -5.93
CA THR A 121 -10.20 -5.39 -6.10
C THR A 121 -10.34 -5.76 -7.57
N THR A 122 -11.01 -6.88 -7.88
CA THR A 122 -11.35 -7.25 -9.26
C THR A 122 -12.03 -6.11 -10.01
N ASP A 123 -13.06 -5.49 -9.44
CA ASP A 123 -13.80 -4.40 -10.10
C ASP A 123 -12.87 -3.25 -10.50
N ILE A 124 -11.96 -2.85 -9.62
CA ILE A 124 -11.00 -1.78 -9.91
C ILE A 124 -9.95 -2.23 -10.94
N SER A 125 -9.50 -3.48 -10.86
CA SER A 125 -8.43 -4.02 -11.70
C SER A 125 -8.86 -4.37 -13.13
N HIS A 126 -10.15 -4.67 -13.34
CA HIS A 126 -10.69 -5.07 -14.65
C HIS A 126 -11.47 -3.97 -15.38
N ILE A 127 -11.79 -2.86 -14.71
CA ILE A 127 -12.45 -1.70 -15.34
C ILE A 127 -11.41 -0.71 -15.86
N ALA A 128 -11.75 0.02 -16.92
CA ALA A 128 -10.97 1.13 -17.45
C ALA A 128 -11.80 2.43 -17.45
N SER A 129 -11.14 3.55 -17.20
CA SER A 129 -11.70 4.89 -17.34
C SER A 129 -10.61 5.86 -17.81
N ASP A 130 -11.03 7.01 -18.33
CA ASP A 130 -10.13 8.13 -18.52
C ASP A 130 -9.59 8.62 -17.16
N VAL A 131 -8.37 9.15 -17.17
CA VAL A 131 -7.70 9.70 -15.98
C VAL A 131 -7.04 11.03 -16.31
N GLU A 132 -7.04 11.94 -15.35
CA GLU A 132 -6.30 13.19 -15.43
C GLU A 132 -4.83 12.95 -15.12
N ILE A 133 -4.00 12.97 -16.16
CA ILE A 133 -2.56 12.83 -16.01
C ILE A 133 -2.00 14.15 -15.45
N GLY A 134 -1.60 14.13 -14.18
CA GLY A 134 -0.91 15.23 -13.54
C GLY A 134 0.51 15.48 -14.07
N LYS A 135 1.27 16.34 -13.37
CA LYS A 135 2.66 16.65 -13.74
C LYS A 135 3.54 15.41 -13.69
N LYS A 136 4.38 15.23 -14.71
CA LYS A 136 5.40 14.18 -14.72
C LYS A 136 6.34 14.34 -13.52
N LEU A 137 6.47 13.29 -12.73
CA LEU A 137 7.39 13.27 -11.59
C LEU A 137 8.84 13.31 -12.09
N LYS A 138 9.64 14.21 -11.53
CA LYS A 138 11.10 14.14 -11.65
C LYS A 138 11.60 13.16 -10.60
N LEU A 139 12.03 11.99 -11.05
CA LEU A 139 12.61 10.98 -10.17
C LEU A 139 14.11 11.26 -10.04
N GLU A 140 14.56 11.53 -8.83
CA GLU A 140 15.99 11.63 -8.53
C GLU A 140 16.63 10.24 -8.60
N LYS A 141 17.83 10.17 -9.17
CA LYS A 141 18.64 8.95 -9.08
C LYS A 141 19.04 8.74 -7.64
N ARG A 142 18.70 7.57 -7.10
CA ARG A 142 19.09 7.16 -5.75
C ARG A 142 20.27 6.22 -5.86
N GLU A 143 21.32 6.42 -5.09
CA GLU A 143 22.39 5.42 -4.97
C GLU A 143 21.93 4.28 -4.05
N ALA A 144 22.31 3.05 -4.39
CA ALA A 144 21.99 1.90 -3.52
C ALA A 144 23.00 1.86 -2.37
N HIS A 145 22.52 1.93 -1.14
CA HIS A 145 23.36 1.77 0.04
C HIS A 145 22.62 1.02 1.14
N PHE A 146 23.16 -0.12 1.57
CA PHE A 146 22.63 -0.89 2.68
C PHE A 146 23.46 -0.62 3.94
N GLU A 147 22.83 0.00 4.93
CA GLU A 147 23.43 0.20 6.24
C GLU A 147 23.22 -1.05 7.11
N ARG A 148 24.32 -1.65 7.59
CA ARG A 148 24.24 -2.84 8.44
C ARG A 148 23.71 -2.47 9.84
N ASN A 149 22.48 -2.89 10.13
CA ASN A 149 21.87 -2.75 11.46
C ASN A 149 21.26 -4.09 11.92
N ILE A 150 22.00 -4.82 12.76
CA ILE A 150 21.58 -6.14 13.25
C ILE A 150 20.27 -6.05 14.04
N ALA A 151 20.16 -5.06 14.94
CA ALA A 151 18.98 -4.89 15.79
C ALA A 151 17.72 -4.55 15.01
N LYS A 152 17.83 -3.87 13.85
CA LYS A 152 16.71 -3.55 12.97
C LYS A 152 16.26 -4.75 12.13
N TYR A 153 17.22 -5.48 11.56
CA TYR A 153 16.94 -6.49 10.53
C TYR A 153 16.87 -7.93 11.05
N THR A 154 17.26 -8.18 12.31
CA THR A 154 17.18 -9.52 12.91
C THR A 154 16.15 -9.56 14.04
N LYS A 155 15.58 -10.75 14.26
CA LYS A 155 14.63 -11.03 15.35
C LYS A 155 15.31 -11.85 16.47
N ALA A 156 16.55 -11.48 16.82
CA ALA A 156 17.44 -12.32 17.62
C ALA A 156 17.20 -12.25 19.15
N GLY A 157 16.37 -11.32 19.64
CA GLY A 157 16.09 -11.19 21.07
C GLY A 157 14.76 -10.49 21.36
N ALA A 158 14.11 -10.90 22.46
CA ALA A 158 12.79 -10.41 22.84
C ALA A 158 12.72 -8.87 22.94
N THR A 159 13.73 -8.24 23.55
CA THR A 159 13.81 -6.77 23.66
C THR A 159 13.83 -6.10 22.29
N TRP A 160 14.58 -6.64 21.32
CA TRP A 160 14.61 -6.11 19.96
C TRP A 160 13.28 -6.31 19.25
N CYS A 161 12.66 -7.50 19.39
CA CYS A 161 11.36 -7.78 18.80
C CYS A 161 10.26 -6.85 19.33
N MET A 162 10.25 -6.58 20.65
CA MET A 162 9.29 -5.65 21.25
C MET A 162 9.55 -4.20 20.81
N ALA A 163 10.81 -3.77 20.72
CA ALA A 163 11.15 -2.43 20.23
C ALA A 163 10.71 -2.24 18.77
N GLN A 164 10.99 -3.21 17.91
CA GLN A 164 10.54 -3.18 16.51
C GLN A 164 9.02 -3.17 16.35
N HIS A 165 8.30 -3.86 17.25
CA HIS A 165 6.84 -3.79 17.29
C HIS A 165 6.33 -2.39 17.64
N GLN A 166 6.94 -1.76 18.66
CA GLN A 166 6.63 -0.36 19.01
C GLN A 166 6.95 0.60 17.86
N ASP A 167 8.06 0.38 17.16
CA ASP A 167 8.39 1.15 15.96
C ASP A 167 7.33 0.97 14.87
N ALA A 168 6.86 -0.25 14.60
CA ALA A 168 5.81 -0.51 13.63
C ALA A 168 4.49 0.21 13.98
N LEU A 169 4.08 0.19 15.25
CA LEU A 169 2.93 0.96 15.73
C LEU A 169 3.14 2.47 15.54
N GLY A 170 4.34 2.98 15.82
CA GLY A 170 4.72 4.37 15.56
C GLY A 170 4.63 4.75 14.08
N ARG A 171 5.06 3.85 13.17
CA ARG A 171 4.93 4.02 11.72
C ARG A 171 3.47 4.10 11.29
N LEU A 172 2.61 3.22 11.80
CA LEU A 172 1.17 3.23 11.50
C LEU A 172 0.51 4.53 11.97
N ALA A 173 0.81 4.99 13.19
CA ALA A 173 0.30 6.26 13.70
C ALA A 173 0.80 7.46 12.86
N LYS A 174 2.06 7.42 12.41
CA LYS A 174 2.62 8.43 11.51
C LYS A 174 1.96 8.40 10.13
N ALA A 175 1.69 7.22 9.58
CA ALA A 175 0.98 7.06 8.31
C ALA A 175 -0.40 7.70 8.37
N SER A 176 -1.16 7.48 9.44
CA SER A 176 -2.47 8.14 9.65
C SER A 176 -2.38 9.66 9.53
N LYS A 177 -1.43 10.28 10.25
CA LYS A 177 -1.24 11.75 10.22
C LYS A 177 -0.85 12.26 8.84
N ILE A 178 -0.02 11.51 8.11
CA ILE A 178 0.38 11.88 6.75
C ILE A 178 -0.83 11.79 5.81
N SER A 179 -1.61 10.71 5.88
CA SER A 179 -2.83 10.56 5.10
C SER A 179 -3.82 11.71 5.32
N ASP A 180 -4.00 12.14 6.57
CA ASP A 180 -4.88 13.29 6.88
C ASP A 180 -4.39 14.61 6.25
N SER A 181 -3.07 14.80 6.12
CA SER A 181 -2.47 15.98 5.46
C SER A 181 -2.54 15.95 3.93
N TYR A 182 -2.71 14.78 3.32
CA TYR A 182 -2.80 14.68 1.85
C TYR A 182 -4.06 15.35 1.31
N ILE A 183 -5.15 15.33 2.08
CA ILE A 183 -6.39 16.06 1.75
C ILE A 183 -6.11 17.56 1.56
N THR A 184 -5.24 18.14 2.38
CA THR A 184 -5.03 19.59 2.44
C THR A 184 -3.93 20.10 1.52
N GLU A 185 -2.85 19.33 1.33
CA GLU A 185 -1.64 19.81 0.62
C GLU A 185 -1.63 19.53 -0.89
N SER A 186 -2.13 18.36 -1.31
CA SER A 186 -2.09 17.95 -2.72
C SER A 186 -3.46 17.90 -3.39
N GLY A 187 -4.54 18.04 -2.61
CA GLY A 187 -5.91 17.83 -3.07
C GLY A 187 -6.25 16.36 -3.35
N ILE A 188 -5.32 15.43 -3.13
CA ILE A 188 -5.57 13.99 -3.20
C ILE A 188 -6.27 13.59 -1.91
N LYS A 189 -7.52 13.16 -2.03
CA LYS A 189 -8.39 12.95 -0.88
C LYS A 189 -8.25 11.53 -0.32
N VAL A 190 -7.29 11.34 0.57
CA VAL A 190 -7.17 10.10 1.34
C VAL A 190 -8.05 10.20 2.59
N ASN A 191 -8.93 9.22 2.84
CA ASN A 191 -9.89 9.23 3.96
C ASN A 191 -10.88 10.41 3.92
N GLU A 192 -11.49 10.69 2.77
CA GLU A 192 -12.49 11.76 2.66
C GLU A 192 -13.70 11.49 3.58
N THR A 193 -14.16 12.54 4.27
CA THR A 193 -15.46 12.53 4.94
C THR A 193 -16.36 13.55 4.28
N TYR A 194 -17.50 13.09 3.76
CA TYR A 194 -18.52 13.96 3.16
C TYR A 194 -19.66 14.16 4.14
N PHE A 195 -20.00 15.43 4.40
CA PHE A 195 -21.12 15.83 5.26
C PHE A 195 -22.09 16.68 4.44
N GLU A 196 -23.37 16.31 4.46
CA GLU A 196 -24.46 17.16 4.00
C GLU A 196 -25.24 17.67 5.21
N ASP A 197 -25.70 18.92 5.13
CA ASP A 197 -26.52 19.52 6.17
C ASP A 197 -27.87 18.77 6.29
N ALA A 198 -28.33 18.59 7.54
CA ALA A 198 -29.64 18.02 7.90
C ALA A 198 -29.89 16.52 7.64
N ASN A 199 -28.85 15.70 7.39
CA ASN A 199 -29.02 14.25 7.25
C ASN A 199 -29.07 13.52 8.61
N LYS A 200 -30.04 12.60 8.76
CA LYS A 200 -30.22 11.74 9.95
C LYS A 200 -29.26 10.55 9.98
N TYR A 201 -28.69 10.19 8.83
CA TYR A 201 -27.88 8.98 8.64
C TYR A 201 -26.55 9.34 7.95
N GLY A 202 -25.50 8.59 8.27
CA GLY A 202 -24.18 8.66 7.64
C GLY A 202 -23.72 7.27 7.19
N VAL A 203 -22.90 7.20 6.15
CA VAL A 203 -22.36 5.95 5.60
C VAL A 203 -20.84 6.01 5.62
N ILE A 204 -20.21 4.95 6.14
CA ILE A 204 -18.75 4.75 6.08
C ILE A 204 -18.50 3.64 5.07
N TYR A 205 -17.67 3.92 4.07
CA TYR A 205 -17.24 2.96 3.05
C TYR A 205 -15.74 3.13 2.77
N ALA A 206 -15.13 2.14 2.12
CA ALA A 206 -13.74 2.19 1.68
C ALA A 206 -13.56 1.36 0.40
N GLY A 207 -12.65 1.81 -0.47
CA GLY A 207 -12.29 1.13 -1.71
C GLY A 207 -13.45 1.05 -2.71
N ALA A 208 -13.48 -0.04 -3.48
CA ALA A 208 -14.36 -0.25 -4.64
C ALA A 208 -15.87 -0.05 -4.40
N VAL A 209 -16.34 -0.08 -3.16
CA VAL A 209 -17.76 0.16 -2.82
C VAL A 209 -18.19 1.60 -3.10
N GLU A 210 -17.26 2.55 -3.16
CA GLU A 210 -17.54 3.97 -3.41
C GLU A 210 -18.32 4.19 -4.72
N GLY A 211 -17.93 3.53 -5.81
CA GLY A 211 -18.59 3.67 -7.10
C GLY A 211 -20.07 3.27 -7.03
N ASN A 212 -20.33 2.09 -6.45
CA ASN A 212 -21.69 1.57 -6.24
C ASN A 212 -22.51 2.48 -5.32
N PHE A 213 -21.89 3.02 -4.27
CA PHE A 213 -22.55 3.95 -3.36
C PHE A 213 -22.92 5.26 -4.05
N LYS A 214 -22.02 5.85 -4.84
CA LYS A 214 -22.29 7.07 -5.62
C LYS A 214 -23.39 6.87 -6.66
N GLU A 215 -23.44 5.70 -7.31
CA GLU A 215 -24.52 5.36 -8.24
C GLU A 215 -25.86 5.23 -7.52
N ALA A 216 -25.89 4.54 -6.38
CA ALA A 216 -27.10 4.42 -5.56
C ALA A 216 -27.61 5.80 -5.12
N LEU A 217 -26.73 6.69 -4.65
CA LEU A 217 -27.11 8.06 -4.28
C LEU A 217 -27.77 8.83 -5.43
N LYS A 218 -27.25 8.73 -6.66
CA LYS A 218 -27.85 9.38 -7.84
C LYS A 218 -29.24 8.84 -8.22
N LYS A 219 -29.55 7.60 -7.81
CA LYS A 219 -30.81 6.93 -8.15
C LYS A 219 -31.90 7.18 -7.10
N TYR A 220 -31.51 7.34 -5.84
CA TYR A 220 -32.43 7.41 -4.71
C TYR A 220 -32.55 8.81 -4.07
N ASN A 221 -31.70 9.77 -4.48
CA ASN A 221 -31.89 11.21 -4.27
C ASN A 221 -32.45 11.86 -5.54
#